data_AF-A0A316KXQ1-F1
#
_entry.id   AF-A0A316KXQ1-F1
#
_cell.length_a   1.000
_cell.length_b   1.000
_cell.length_c   1.000
_cell.angle_alpha   90.00
_cell.angle_beta   90.00
_cell.angle_gamma   90.00
#
_symmetry.space_group_name_H-M   'P 1'
#
loop_
_entity.id
_entity.type
_entity.pdbx_description
1 polymer ?
#
loop_
_entity_poly.entity_id
_entity_poly.type
_entity_poly.pdbx_seq_one_letter_code
_entity_poly.pdbx_strand_id
1 'polypeptide(L)'
;MLLLLILVVACSKDDSGNPDPNQNGQVEELDPTISTSEFETDEGQIGISLSAREIARRGYNPVTAVISIESSSNLEDQTVPFDEFSNLAILSFENDALDDTLENELKDGVAVQVTVRDENDAVLATQDFAKLSFKPSPEDEEIGAEGLDDLFAEVSLRPDLKYYVQLVDNDNNVVGAPSSQRYPATGTSPPADIRLRGTMNYSEEPDFFETYTTYHFAKIPDNEEYFSIAVHDDDDIHYLYISNGQLNVQSRGNLVVNGGNTNVADFPHYWFKIEKEGPGFFKIVPRGTENPLVVSGSNFVIANSSTPSDSHHFRILLFDIDWDVQVIDSKFSKPIMPPSATNSAYNSTLRNCSSGTLTQTIGESTTIGTTQVAGYEETMSVSTTNTAGVEVSVQVSYEAEAKFFGSGTKKSITGSITGSYEYSKTATETNTRSRSLSTEKSVEVSVSREVGVPAGTAISVADIYQQYQNIRVPYVQKFRIEGNYQENDDPLTGQEILTQFAFNSFTGVVTEVADGYIEVTVRGNTVIDRIIETSTETRDITNACN
;
A
#
# COMPACT_ATOMS: atom_id res chain seq x y z
N MET A 1 19.78 49.65 -17.56
CA MET A 1 19.83 50.69 -16.49
C MET A 1 19.16 50.06 -15.29
N LEU A 2 19.79 49.62 -14.21
CA LEU A 2 21.06 49.96 -13.58
C LEU A 2 21.62 48.67 -12.95
N LEU A 3 22.90 48.41 -13.23
CA LEU A 3 23.72 47.37 -12.61
C LEU A 3 24.08 47.85 -11.19
N LEU A 4 23.81 47.07 -10.13
CA LEU A 4 24.31 47.37 -8.79
C LEU A 4 25.41 46.37 -8.42
N LEU A 5 26.63 46.75 -8.79
CA LEU A 5 27.89 46.14 -8.39
C LEU A 5 28.28 46.79 -7.04
N ILE A 6 28.27 46.03 -5.95
CA ILE A 6 28.81 46.50 -4.67
C ILE A 6 30.24 45.97 -4.54
N LEU A 7 31.18 46.84 -4.91
CA LEU A 7 32.59 46.77 -4.53
C LEU A 7 32.72 47.40 -3.13
N VAL A 8 33.12 46.60 -2.14
CA VAL A 8 33.73 47.13 -0.91
C VAL A 8 35.19 46.72 -0.92
N VAL A 9 36.04 47.68 -1.27
CA VAL A 9 37.47 47.67 -0.99
C VAL A 9 37.62 48.27 0.41
N ALA A 10 38.24 47.53 1.33
CA ALA A 10 38.74 48.09 2.59
C ALA A 10 40.10 47.47 2.95
N CYS A 11 41.13 48.26 2.68
CA CYS A 11 42.40 48.41 3.40
C CYS A 11 43.18 47.15 3.81
N SER A 12 44.19 46.81 2.99
CA SER A 12 45.43 46.22 3.50
C SER A 12 46.09 47.20 4.45
N LYS A 13 46.23 46.81 5.72
CA LYS A 13 47.17 47.44 6.63
C LYS A 13 48.31 46.45 6.79
N ASP A 14 49.44 46.78 6.17
CA ASP A 14 50.74 46.20 6.51
C ASP A 14 51.03 46.56 7.97
N ASP A 15 50.73 45.65 8.89
CA ASP A 15 51.42 45.58 10.17
C ASP A 15 52.49 44.49 10.02
N SER A 16 53.68 44.94 9.66
CA SER A 16 54.93 44.23 9.94
C SER A 16 55.18 44.23 11.45
N GLY A 17 54.33 43.47 12.15
CA GLY A 17 54.50 43.11 13.54
C GLY A 17 55.56 42.04 13.67
N ASN A 18 56.65 42.41 14.34
CA ASN A 18 57.64 41.54 14.97
C ASN A 18 57.00 40.19 15.42
N PRO A 19 57.61 39.01 15.16
CA PRO A 19 57.06 37.75 15.67
C PRO A 19 57.00 37.84 17.20
N ASP A 20 55.79 37.81 17.75
CA ASP A 20 55.56 37.71 19.18
C ASP A 20 56.17 36.39 19.67
N PRO A 21 57.18 36.40 20.57
CA PRO A 21 57.80 35.17 21.09
C PRO A 21 56.86 34.35 22.00
N ASN A 22 55.61 34.78 22.22
CA ASN A 22 54.65 34.17 23.13
C ASN A 22 53.53 33.34 22.46
N GLN A 23 53.67 32.86 21.22
CA GLN A 23 52.77 31.81 20.68
C GLN A 23 53.06 30.40 21.22
N ASN A 24 53.96 30.25 22.20
CA ASN A 24 54.15 29.00 22.94
C ASN A 24 53.01 28.78 23.94
N GLY A 25 51.84 28.31 23.47
CA GLY A 25 50.76 27.95 24.39
C GLY A 25 49.39 27.65 23.78
N GLN A 26 49.27 27.54 22.46
CA GLN A 26 48.02 27.12 21.82
C GLN A 26 48.21 25.78 21.12
N VAL A 27 47.15 24.96 21.16
CA VAL A 27 47.08 23.75 20.36
C VAL A 27 46.87 24.17 18.92
N GLU A 28 47.69 23.64 18.02
CA GLU A 28 47.60 23.87 16.59
C GLU A 28 46.69 22.81 15.96
N GLU A 29 45.71 23.25 15.19
CA GLU A 29 44.80 22.36 14.46
C GLU A 29 45.34 22.12 13.04
N LEU A 30 45.54 20.85 12.70
CA LEU A 30 46.11 20.38 11.44
C LEU A 30 45.12 19.49 10.69
N ASP A 31 45.41 19.27 9.40
CA ASP A 31 44.64 18.35 8.57
C ASP A 31 44.49 16.96 9.23
N PRO A 32 43.33 16.31 9.03
CA PRO A 32 43.05 15.02 9.62
C PRO A 32 43.99 13.93 9.08
N THR A 33 44.44 13.04 9.97
CA THR A 33 45.20 11.83 9.58
C THR A 33 44.36 10.55 9.58
N ILE A 34 43.18 10.60 10.19
CA ILE A 34 42.22 9.49 10.25
C ILE A 34 41.39 9.55 8.95
N SER A 35 41.55 8.56 8.06
CA SER A 35 40.80 8.51 6.80
C SER A 35 39.48 7.77 6.99
N THR A 36 38.36 8.28 6.49
CA THR A 36 37.09 7.55 6.51
C THR A 36 37.12 6.25 5.70
N SER A 37 38.06 6.10 4.77
CA SER A 37 38.25 4.89 3.96
C SER A 37 38.95 3.75 4.71
N GLU A 38 39.48 3.99 5.92
CA GLU A 38 40.11 2.93 6.72
C GLU A 38 39.08 2.10 7.51
N PHE A 39 37.84 2.58 7.59
CA PHE A 39 36.73 1.88 8.24
C PHE A 39 36.06 0.95 7.24
N GLU A 40 35.98 -0.32 7.59
CA GLU A 40 35.29 -1.32 6.80
C GLU A 40 33.81 -0.98 6.68
N THR A 41 33.31 -0.95 5.44
CA THR A 41 31.92 -0.71 5.07
C THR A 41 31.26 -2.03 4.70
N ASP A 42 29.97 -2.16 5.02
CA ASP A 42 29.11 -3.14 4.40
C ASP A 42 28.86 -2.75 2.93
N GLU A 43 29.16 -3.66 2.00
CA GLU A 43 28.91 -3.47 0.57
C GLU A 43 27.43 -3.58 0.22
N GLY A 44 26.60 -4.07 1.16
CA GLY A 44 25.16 -4.21 1.01
C GLY A 44 24.78 -5.38 0.11
N GLN A 45 23.53 -5.33 -0.36
CA GLN A 45 22.89 -6.39 -1.11
C GLN A 45 22.24 -5.85 -2.39
N ILE A 46 22.11 -6.73 -3.37
CA ILE A 46 21.23 -6.52 -4.52
C ILE A 46 20.25 -7.67 -4.63
N GLY A 47 19.03 -7.36 -5.06
CA GLY A 47 17.97 -8.36 -5.12
C GLY A 47 16.77 -7.91 -5.93
N ILE A 48 15.78 -8.80 -5.93
CA ILE A 48 14.44 -8.57 -6.47
C ILE A 48 13.40 -8.93 -5.40
N SER A 49 12.28 -8.22 -5.42
CA SER A 49 11.12 -8.51 -4.58
C SER A 49 9.98 -8.91 -5.51
N LEU A 50 9.44 -10.10 -5.33
CA LEU A 50 8.36 -10.65 -6.16
C LEU A 50 7.08 -10.68 -5.33
N SER A 51 6.00 -10.14 -5.89
CA SER A 51 4.68 -10.09 -5.25
C SER A 51 3.73 -11.06 -5.94
N ALA A 52 3.20 -12.02 -5.19
CA ALA A 52 2.10 -12.90 -5.64
C ALA A 52 0.73 -12.42 -5.13
N ARG A 53 0.60 -11.11 -4.88
CA ARG A 53 -0.59 -10.51 -4.26
C ARG A 53 -1.82 -10.65 -5.16
N GLU A 54 -1.69 -10.47 -6.48
CA GLU A 54 -2.81 -10.67 -7.42
C GLU A 54 -3.36 -12.11 -7.41
N ILE A 55 -2.48 -13.11 -7.22
CA ILE A 55 -2.88 -14.51 -7.08
C ILE A 55 -3.63 -14.72 -5.76
N ALA A 56 -3.12 -14.16 -4.67
CA ALA A 56 -3.75 -14.24 -3.36
C ALA A 56 -5.11 -13.53 -3.31
N ARG A 57 -5.29 -12.43 -4.03
CA ARG A 57 -6.59 -11.73 -4.16
C ARG A 57 -7.68 -12.58 -4.81
N ARG A 58 -7.32 -13.60 -5.59
CA ARG A 58 -8.25 -14.59 -6.15
C ARG A 58 -8.56 -15.75 -5.21
N GLY A 59 -7.96 -15.77 -4.02
CA GLY A 59 -8.18 -16.80 -2.98
C GLY A 59 -7.23 -17.99 -3.02
N TYR A 60 -6.19 -17.95 -3.86
CA TYR A 60 -5.15 -18.97 -3.85
C TYR A 60 -4.05 -18.64 -2.83
N ASN A 61 -3.35 -19.65 -2.35
CA ASN A 61 -2.26 -19.49 -1.39
C ASN A 61 -0.89 -19.74 -2.06
N PRO A 62 -0.17 -18.70 -2.53
CA PRO A 62 1.16 -18.86 -3.10
C PRO A 62 2.18 -19.18 -1.99
N VAL A 63 2.98 -20.24 -2.18
CA VAL A 63 3.93 -20.74 -1.17
C VAL A 63 5.38 -20.62 -1.62
N THR A 64 5.69 -20.91 -2.88
CA THR A 64 7.07 -20.80 -3.38
C THR A 64 7.15 -20.12 -4.74
N ALA A 65 8.24 -19.39 -4.96
CA ALA A 65 8.70 -18.90 -6.25
C ALA A 65 9.94 -19.69 -6.68
N VAL A 66 9.88 -20.32 -7.86
CA VAL A 66 11.04 -20.87 -8.55
C VAL A 66 11.51 -19.84 -9.58
N ILE A 67 12.73 -19.36 -9.41
CA ILE A 67 13.32 -18.24 -10.14
C ILE A 67 14.48 -18.76 -10.98
N SER A 68 14.32 -18.76 -12.30
CA SER A 68 15.35 -19.11 -13.26
C SER A 68 15.96 -17.82 -13.82
N ILE A 69 17.27 -17.65 -13.66
CA ILE A 69 18.00 -16.43 -14.05
C ILE A 69 18.90 -16.75 -15.23
N GLU A 70 18.62 -16.15 -16.39
CA GLU A 70 19.50 -16.25 -17.55
C GLU A 70 20.64 -15.23 -17.41
N SER A 71 21.81 -15.70 -16.97
CA SER A 71 23.02 -14.88 -16.83
C SER A 71 24.24 -15.56 -17.46
N SER A 72 25.30 -14.78 -17.68
CA SER A 72 26.56 -15.23 -18.27
C SER A 72 27.27 -16.29 -17.43
N SER A 73 27.01 -16.27 -16.12
CA SER A 73 27.37 -17.33 -15.17
C SER A 73 26.15 -18.21 -14.95
N ASN A 74 26.22 -19.52 -15.20
CA ASN A 74 25.09 -20.41 -14.96
C ASN A 74 24.73 -20.42 -13.46
N LEU A 75 23.78 -19.58 -13.04
CA LEU A 75 23.16 -19.62 -11.73
C LEU A 75 22.15 -20.76 -11.69
N GLU A 76 22.18 -21.55 -10.63
CA GLU A 76 21.13 -22.54 -10.39
C GLU A 76 19.79 -21.85 -10.11
N ASP A 77 18.69 -22.51 -10.45
CA ASP A 77 17.35 -22.02 -10.13
C ASP A 77 17.22 -21.78 -8.63
N GLN A 78 16.76 -20.59 -8.25
CA GLN A 78 16.56 -20.21 -6.87
C GLN A 78 15.12 -20.51 -6.46
N THR A 79 14.94 -21.19 -5.34
CA THR A 79 13.61 -21.41 -4.76
C THR A 79 13.48 -20.56 -3.50
N VAL A 80 12.54 -19.62 -3.51
CA VAL A 80 12.31 -18.67 -2.41
C VAL A 80 10.87 -18.84 -1.91
N PRO A 81 10.65 -18.94 -0.59
CA PRO A 81 9.29 -18.98 -0.04
C PRO A 81 8.62 -17.62 -0.16
N PHE A 82 7.32 -17.63 -0.45
CA PHE A 82 6.47 -16.48 -0.22
C PHE A 82 6.14 -16.37 1.27
N ASP A 83 6.12 -15.15 1.78
CA ASP A 83 5.55 -14.88 3.07
C ASP A 83 4.03 -15.10 3.05
N GLU A 84 3.50 -15.87 4.01
CA GLU A 84 2.07 -16.21 4.08
C GLU A 84 1.14 -14.97 4.10
N PHE A 85 1.58 -13.86 4.71
CA PHE A 85 0.72 -12.69 4.89
C PHE A 85 1.01 -11.56 3.90
N SER A 86 2.29 -11.30 3.59
CA SER A 86 2.63 -10.25 2.62
C SER A 86 2.58 -10.76 1.18
N ASN A 87 2.65 -12.07 0.96
CA ASN A 87 2.81 -12.71 -0.36
C ASN A 87 4.01 -12.17 -1.14
N LEU A 88 5.06 -11.77 -0.41
CA LEU A 88 6.34 -11.34 -0.96
C LEU A 88 7.36 -12.47 -0.88
N ALA A 89 8.09 -12.69 -1.97
CA ALA A 89 9.29 -13.51 -2.03
C ALA A 89 10.48 -12.63 -2.37
N ILE A 90 11.50 -12.63 -1.52
CA ILE A 90 12.68 -11.78 -1.66
C ILE A 90 13.89 -12.64 -1.99
N LEU A 91 14.49 -12.42 -3.16
CA LEU A 91 15.77 -13.00 -3.54
C LEU A 91 16.84 -11.91 -3.47
N SER A 92 17.87 -12.12 -2.65
CA SER A 92 18.96 -11.17 -2.46
C SER A 92 20.31 -11.87 -2.44
N PHE A 93 21.33 -11.19 -2.96
CA PHE A 93 22.72 -11.59 -2.88
C PHE A 93 23.51 -10.51 -2.13
N GLU A 94 24.42 -10.93 -1.26
CA GLU A 94 25.41 -10.02 -0.66
C GLU A 94 26.42 -9.63 -1.75
N ASN A 95 26.74 -8.34 -1.86
CA ASN A 95 27.63 -7.84 -2.92
C ASN A 95 29.05 -8.42 -2.78
N ASP A 96 29.51 -8.66 -1.54
CA ASP A 96 30.83 -9.23 -1.24
C ASP A 96 30.98 -10.72 -1.63
N ALA A 97 29.86 -11.39 -1.94
CA ALA A 97 29.82 -12.77 -2.41
C ALA A 97 29.74 -12.90 -3.95
N LEU A 98 29.58 -11.78 -4.65
CA LEU A 98 29.49 -11.73 -6.10
C LEU A 98 30.83 -11.28 -6.70
N ASP A 99 31.16 -11.77 -7.89
CA ASP A 99 32.25 -11.16 -8.66
C ASP A 99 31.74 -9.92 -9.42
N ASP A 100 32.64 -8.98 -9.72
CA ASP A 100 32.31 -7.72 -10.41
C ASP A 100 31.55 -7.94 -11.74
N THR A 101 31.77 -9.06 -12.43
CA THR A 101 31.13 -9.30 -13.73
C THR A 101 29.66 -9.66 -13.53
N LEU A 102 29.39 -10.61 -12.63
CA LEU A 102 28.04 -11.04 -12.30
C LEU A 102 27.26 -9.94 -11.59
N GLU A 103 27.88 -9.21 -10.65
CA GLU A 103 27.24 -8.10 -9.95
C GLU A 103 26.76 -7.02 -10.94
N ASN A 104 27.63 -6.61 -11.87
CA ASN A 104 27.27 -5.63 -12.89
C ASN A 104 26.21 -6.16 -13.86
N GLU A 105 26.28 -7.44 -14.25
CA GLU A 105 25.27 -8.07 -15.10
C GLU A 105 23.88 -8.06 -14.43
N LEU A 106 23.79 -8.45 -13.16
CA LEU A 106 22.53 -8.46 -12.41
C LEU A 106 22.00 -7.03 -12.19
N LYS A 107 22.86 -6.05 -11.91
CA LYS A 107 22.49 -4.64 -11.78
C LYS A 107 21.98 -4.06 -13.11
N ASP A 108 22.66 -4.36 -14.22
CA ASP A 108 22.27 -3.92 -15.56
C ASP A 108 20.97 -4.56 -16.01
N GLY A 109 20.68 -5.77 -15.54
CA GLY A 109 19.43 -6.50 -15.65
C GLY A 109 19.49 -7.67 -16.62
N VAL A 110 18.86 -8.78 -16.21
CA VAL A 110 18.92 -10.11 -16.84
C VAL A 110 17.51 -10.63 -17.14
N ALA A 111 17.39 -11.61 -18.04
CA ALA A 111 16.11 -12.28 -18.24
C ALA A 111 15.84 -13.22 -17.06
N VAL A 112 14.61 -13.17 -16.53
CA VAL A 112 14.18 -13.94 -15.36
C VAL A 112 12.85 -14.58 -15.66
N GLN A 113 12.74 -15.89 -15.42
CA GLN A 113 11.46 -16.58 -15.39
C GLN A 113 11.09 -16.91 -13.95
N VAL A 114 9.86 -16.58 -13.56
CA VAL A 114 9.30 -16.87 -12.24
C VAL A 114 8.14 -17.84 -12.39
N THR A 115 8.18 -18.95 -11.65
CA THR A 115 7.05 -19.87 -11.51
C THR A 115 6.56 -19.87 -10.07
N VAL A 116 5.30 -19.50 -9.86
CA VAL A 116 4.65 -19.48 -8.54
C VAL A 116 3.92 -20.79 -8.30
N ARG A 117 4.12 -21.39 -7.13
CA ARG A 117 3.49 -22.67 -6.75
C ARG A 117 2.79 -22.59 -5.40
N ASP A 118 1.75 -23.42 -5.24
CA ASP A 118 1.04 -23.63 -3.98
C ASP A 118 1.72 -24.69 -3.08
N GLU A 119 1.08 -25.02 -1.96
CA GLU A 119 1.55 -26.05 -1.01
C GLU A 119 1.60 -27.48 -1.59
N ASN A 120 0.86 -27.74 -2.67
CA ASN A 120 0.76 -29.03 -3.34
C ASN A 120 1.67 -29.12 -4.58
N ASP A 121 2.55 -28.13 -4.77
CA ASP A 121 3.42 -27.99 -5.94
C ASP A 121 2.67 -27.73 -7.26
N ALA A 122 1.40 -27.32 -7.19
CA ALA A 122 0.63 -26.91 -8.37
C ALA A 122 1.07 -25.51 -8.82
N VAL A 123 1.23 -25.33 -10.13
CA VAL A 123 1.60 -24.03 -10.72
C VAL A 123 0.40 -23.11 -10.73
N LEU A 124 0.53 -21.96 -10.06
CA LEU A 124 -0.49 -20.91 -10.03
C LEU A 124 -0.27 -19.88 -11.14
N ALA A 125 0.99 -19.53 -11.43
CA ALA A 125 1.36 -18.60 -12.48
C ALA A 125 2.79 -18.81 -12.97
N THR A 126 3.06 -18.39 -14.21
CA THR A 126 4.42 -18.28 -14.77
C THR A 126 4.56 -16.92 -15.44
N GLN A 127 5.60 -16.19 -15.08
CA GLN A 127 5.87 -14.83 -15.57
C GLN A 127 7.29 -14.78 -16.13
N ASP A 128 7.43 -14.29 -17.36
CA ASP A 128 8.72 -14.05 -18.01
C ASP A 128 9.05 -12.55 -18.00
N PHE A 129 10.16 -12.20 -17.38
CA PHE A 129 10.74 -10.87 -17.42
C PHE A 129 11.90 -10.86 -18.40
N ALA A 130 11.75 -10.16 -19.53
CA ALA A 130 12.81 -10.07 -20.54
C ALA A 130 14.07 -9.36 -20.01
N LYS A 131 13.90 -8.46 -19.03
CA LYS A 131 15.00 -7.75 -18.38
C LYS A 131 14.56 -7.25 -17.00
N LEU A 132 15.16 -7.80 -15.96
CA LEU A 132 14.93 -7.42 -14.56
C LEU A 132 16.26 -7.10 -13.87
N SER A 133 16.34 -5.89 -13.31
CA SER A 133 17.55 -5.39 -12.62
C SER A 133 17.49 -5.66 -11.12
N PHE A 134 18.57 -6.24 -10.59
CA PHE A 134 18.73 -6.48 -9.16
C PHE A 134 19.25 -5.19 -8.50
N LYS A 135 18.54 -4.71 -7.48
CA LYS A 135 18.79 -3.42 -6.84
C LYS A 135 18.85 -3.54 -5.33
N PRO A 136 19.53 -2.63 -4.62
CA PRO A 136 19.29 -2.44 -3.20
C PRO A 136 17.88 -1.87 -3.00
N SER A 137 17.16 -2.34 -2.00
CA SER A 137 15.80 -1.88 -1.66
C SER A 137 14.87 -1.72 -2.89
N PRO A 138 14.65 -2.78 -3.69
CA PRO A 138 13.86 -2.72 -4.92
C PRO A 138 12.39 -2.41 -4.64
N GLU A 139 11.66 -2.00 -5.68
CA GLU A 139 10.20 -2.06 -5.69
C GLU A 139 9.75 -3.50 -5.94
N ASP A 140 8.50 -3.80 -5.58
CA ASP A 140 7.92 -5.13 -5.77
C ASP A 140 7.49 -5.31 -7.22
N GLU A 141 7.91 -6.42 -7.83
CA GLU A 141 7.46 -6.85 -9.15
C GLU A 141 6.23 -7.75 -8.99
N GLU A 142 5.10 -7.30 -9.51
CA GLU A 142 3.83 -8.03 -9.38
C GLU A 142 3.75 -9.20 -10.38
N ILE A 143 3.39 -10.37 -9.89
CA ILE A 143 3.13 -11.56 -10.69
C ILE A 143 1.63 -11.61 -11.02
N GLY A 144 1.31 -11.67 -12.31
CA GLY A 144 -0.05 -11.75 -12.79
C GLY A 144 -0.77 -13.03 -12.35
N ALA A 145 -2.10 -12.96 -12.35
CA ALA A 145 -3.00 -14.07 -12.04
C ALA A 145 -3.86 -14.46 -13.25
N GLU A 146 -3.33 -14.28 -14.48
CA GLU A 146 -4.06 -14.60 -15.69
C GLU A 146 -4.47 -16.08 -15.75
N GLY A 147 -5.74 -16.33 -16.04
CA GLY A 147 -6.27 -17.69 -16.20
C GLY A 147 -6.68 -18.40 -14.91
N LEU A 148 -6.47 -17.79 -13.73
CA LEU A 148 -7.00 -18.30 -12.46
C LEU A 148 -8.45 -17.86 -12.26
N ASP A 149 -9.31 -18.73 -11.70
CA ASP A 149 -10.66 -18.33 -11.32
C ASP A 149 -10.63 -17.43 -10.09
N ASP A 150 -11.60 -16.53 -9.90
CA ASP A 150 -11.71 -15.77 -8.65
C ASP A 150 -12.59 -16.53 -7.66
N LEU A 151 -11.97 -17.17 -6.66
CA LEU A 151 -12.67 -17.96 -5.65
C LEU A 151 -13.53 -17.08 -4.71
N PHE A 152 -13.34 -15.76 -4.74
CA PHE A 152 -14.13 -14.76 -4.02
C PHE A 152 -15.07 -13.98 -4.94
N ALA A 153 -15.44 -14.54 -6.10
CA ALA A 153 -16.40 -13.92 -7.02
C ALA A 153 -17.87 -14.13 -6.60
N GLU A 154 -18.17 -15.10 -5.72
CA GLU A 154 -19.55 -15.36 -5.31
C GLU A 154 -20.12 -14.19 -4.49
N VAL A 155 -21.26 -13.68 -4.94
CA VAL A 155 -22.01 -12.60 -4.29
C VAL A 155 -23.02 -13.19 -3.31
N SER A 156 -22.94 -12.79 -2.04
CA SER A 156 -23.91 -13.13 -1.01
C SER A 156 -24.69 -11.89 -0.56
N LEU A 157 -25.99 -11.90 -0.82
CA LEU A 157 -26.93 -10.84 -0.48
C LEU A 157 -28.13 -11.45 0.24
N ARG A 158 -28.51 -10.84 1.36
CA ARG A 158 -29.66 -11.23 2.18
C ARG A 158 -30.95 -10.71 1.54
N PRO A 159 -31.95 -11.55 1.28
CA PRO A 159 -33.12 -11.17 0.47
C PRO A 159 -34.09 -10.21 1.16
N ASP A 160 -34.05 -10.15 2.49
CA ASP A 160 -34.85 -9.29 3.35
C ASP A 160 -34.29 -7.87 3.48
N LEU A 161 -33.10 -7.61 2.94
CA LEU A 161 -32.42 -6.32 3.07
C LEU A 161 -32.51 -5.47 1.83
N LYS A 162 -32.44 -4.17 2.10
CA LYS A 162 -32.53 -3.10 1.13
C LYS A 162 -31.13 -2.56 0.81
N TYR A 163 -30.66 -2.78 -0.42
CA TYR A 163 -29.32 -2.39 -0.84
C TYR A 163 -29.34 -1.16 -1.73
N TYR A 164 -28.46 -0.22 -1.49
CA TYR A 164 -28.22 0.91 -2.38
C TYR A 164 -27.44 0.46 -3.60
N VAL A 165 -27.92 0.83 -4.78
CA VAL A 165 -27.21 0.51 -6.03
C VAL A 165 -26.64 1.78 -6.62
N GLN A 166 -25.32 1.81 -6.79
CA GLN A 166 -24.59 2.90 -7.43
C GLN A 166 -24.01 2.43 -8.76
N LEU A 167 -23.88 3.38 -9.69
CA LEU A 167 -23.19 3.21 -10.95
C LEU A 167 -21.84 3.90 -10.87
N VAL A 168 -20.77 3.20 -11.25
CA VAL A 168 -19.41 3.73 -11.32
C VAL A 168 -18.84 3.63 -12.73
N ASP A 169 -17.97 4.59 -13.07
CA ASP A 169 -17.15 4.53 -14.28
C ASP A 169 -15.88 3.69 -14.05
N ASN A 170 -15.07 3.51 -15.10
CA ASN A 170 -13.83 2.75 -15.06
C ASN A 170 -12.75 3.38 -14.14
N ASP A 171 -12.88 4.66 -13.82
CA ASP A 171 -12.02 5.37 -12.85
C ASP A 171 -12.56 5.22 -11.42
N ASN A 172 -13.56 4.37 -11.22
CA ASN A 172 -14.19 4.06 -9.95
C ASN A 172 -14.95 5.26 -9.34
N ASN A 173 -15.24 6.28 -10.15
CA ASN A 173 -16.05 7.43 -9.74
C ASN A 173 -17.52 7.09 -9.83
N VAL A 174 -18.28 7.56 -8.86
CA VAL A 174 -19.72 7.37 -8.80
C VAL A 174 -20.41 8.36 -9.73
N VAL A 175 -21.13 7.85 -10.74
CA VAL A 175 -21.77 8.66 -11.80
C VAL A 175 -23.30 8.72 -11.71
N GLY A 176 -23.90 7.91 -10.84
CA GLY A 176 -25.34 7.95 -10.57
C GLY A 176 -25.87 6.65 -9.96
N ALA A 177 -27.18 6.45 -10.03
CA ALA A 177 -27.85 5.21 -9.61
C ALA A 177 -29.01 4.85 -10.55
N PRO A 178 -29.33 3.55 -10.70
CA PRO A 178 -30.62 3.15 -11.28
C PRO A 178 -31.77 3.64 -10.40
N SER A 179 -32.76 4.27 -11.01
CA SER A 179 -33.95 4.81 -10.34
C SER A 179 -35.22 4.09 -10.78
N SER A 180 -35.97 3.61 -9.79
CA SER A 180 -37.26 2.95 -9.92
C SER A 180 -38.46 3.90 -9.77
N GLN A 181 -38.28 5.22 -9.89
CA GLN A 181 -39.33 6.24 -9.65
C GLN A 181 -40.66 6.02 -10.40
N ARG A 182 -40.68 5.15 -11.42
CA ARG A 182 -41.85 4.79 -12.21
C ARG A 182 -42.65 3.60 -11.68
N TYR A 183 -42.15 2.84 -10.70
CA TYR A 183 -42.87 1.70 -10.13
C TYR A 183 -44.26 2.07 -9.54
N PRO A 184 -44.49 3.27 -8.95
CA PRO A 184 -45.80 3.62 -8.39
C PRO A 184 -46.89 3.86 -9.46
N ALA A 185 -46.57 3.81 -10.76
CA ALA A 185 -47.52 4.04 -11.82
C ALA A 185 -48.68 3.04 -11.79
N THR A 186 -49.91 3.53 -11.91
CA THR A 186 -51.13 2.72 -11.87
C THR A 186 -51.68 2.34 -13.25
N GLY A 187 -51.17 2.98 -14.31
CA GLY A 187 -51.54 2.67 -15.68
C GLY A 187 -50.84 1.41 -16.18
N THR A 188 -51.51 0.61 -17.02
CA THR A 188 -50.93 -0.59 -17.66
C THR A 188 -50.04 -0.27 -18.86
N SER A 189 -49.90 1.02 -19.21
CA SER A 189 -49.28 1.49 -20.46
C SER A 189 -48.59 2.87 -20.33
N PRO A 190 -47.70 3.05 -19.36
CA PRO A 190 -46.42 3.67 -19.66
C PRO A 190 -45.28 2.67 -19.45
N PRO A 191 -44.14 2.83 -20.15
CA PRO A 191 -42.92 2.12 -19.79
C PRO A 191 -42.55 2.52 -18.37
N ALA A 192 -42.45 1.54 -17.48
CA ALA A 192 -41.86 1.69 -16.16
C ALA A 192 -40.36 1.41 -16.27
N ASP A 193 -39.70 2.17 -17.14
CA ASP A 193 -38.27 2.07 -17.40
C ASP A 193 -37.46 2.48 -16.17
N ILE A 194 -36.39 1.74 -15.90
CA ILE A 194 -35.36 2.16 -14.94
C ILE A 194 -34.50 3.23 -15.62
N ARG A 195 -34.33 4.36 -14.93
CA ARG A 195 -33.56 5.50 -15.44
C ARG A 195 -32.34 5.79 -14.60
N LEU A 196 -31.28 6.26 -15.24
CA LEU A 196 -30.13 6.81 -14.54
C LEU A 196 -30.54 8.10 -13.83
N ARG A 197 -30.44 8.11 -12.51
CA ARG A 197 -30.41 9.33 -11.70
C ARG A 197 -28.96 9.75 -11.55
N GLY A 198 -28.57 10.77 -12.31
CA GLY A 198 -27.31 11.49 -12.07
C GLY A 198 -27.42 12.38 -10.83
N THR A 199 -26.27 12.78 -10.28
CA THR A 199 -26.13 13.54 -9.02
C THR A 199 -26.74 12.80 -7.82
N MET A 200 -25.89 12.17 -7.01
CA MET A 200 -26.33 11.52 -5.77
C MET A 200 -25.94 12.37 -4.57
N ASN A 201 -26.96 12.85 -3.85
CA ASN A 201 -26.76 13.54 -2.58
C ASN A 201 -27.72 12.95 -1.54
N TYR A 202 -27.25 11.89 -0.89
CA TYR A 202 -28.01 11.19 0.14
C TYR A 202 -28.30 12.06 1.36
N SER A 203 -27.55 13.13 1.59
CA SER A 203 -27.77 14.07 2.70
C SER A 203 -28.88 15.08 2.40
N GLU A 204 -29.10 15.44 1.14
CA GLU A 204 -30.13 16.41 0.73
C GLU A 204 -31.46 15.75 0.35
N GLU A 205 -31.43 14.57 -0.28
CA GLU A 205 -32.63 13.84 -0.70
C GLU A 205 -32.67 12.39 -0.17
N PRO A 206 -32.47 12.15 1.16
CA PRO A 206 -32.36 10.79 1.71
C PRO A 206 -33.57 9.92 1.34
N ASP A 207 -34.79 10.40 1.60
CA ASP A 207 -36.04 9.67 1.32
C ASP A 207 -36.17 9.26 -0.16
N PHE A 208 -35.72 10.12 -1.09
CA PHE A 208 -35.82 9.83 -2.52
C PHE A 208 -34.88 8.67 -2.90
N PHE A 209 -33.61 8.76 -2.50
CA PHE A 209 -32.63 7.73 -2.83
C PHE A 209 -32.94 6.43 -2.13
N GLU A 210 -33.34 6.49 -0.86
CA GLU A 210 -33.79 5.34 -0.12
C GLU A 210 -35.05 4.72 -0.74
N THR A 211 -36.01 5.49 -1.26
CA THR A 211 -37.22 4.89 -1.85
C THR A 211 -37.00 4.33 -3.26
N TYR A 212 -36.19 5.02 -4.08
CA TYR A 212 -36.17 4.78 -5.53
C TYR A 212 -34.84 4.27 -6.08
N THR A 213 -33.77 4.18 -5.28
CA THR A 213 -32.45 3.70 -5.75
C THR A 213 -31.91 2.51 -4.97
N THR A 214 -32.75 1.95 -4.12
CA THR A 214 -32.46 0.73 -3.37
C THR A 214 -33.27 -0.45 -3.88
N TYR A 215 -32.71 -1.64 -3.73
CA TYR A 215 -33.33 -2.87 -4.23
C TYR A 215 -33.08 -4.04 -3.29
N HIS A 216 -33.99 -5.00 -3.31
CA HIS A 216 -33.84 -6.32 -2.69
C HIS A 216 -33.33 -7.31 -3.74
N PHE A 217 -32.50 -8.25 -3.30
CA PHE A 217 -31.85 -9.24 -4.14
C PHE A 217 -32.13 -10.64 -3.59
N ALA A 218 -32.77 -11.49 -4.39
CA ALA A 218 -33.04 -12.87 -3.97
C ALA A 218 -32.58 -13.86 -5.04
N LYS A 219 -31.79 -14.88 -4.64
CA LYS A 219 -31.41 -16.00 -5.51
C LYS A 219 -32.68 -16.63 -6.11
N ILE A 220 -32.63 -16.98 -7.39
CA ILE A 220 -33.75 -17.63 -8.07
C ILE A 220 -33.89 -19.07 -7.53
N PRO A 221 -35.11 -19.55 -7.21
CA PRO A 221 -35.33 -20.92 -6.78
C PRO A 221 -34.77 -21.93 -7.78
N ASP A 222 -34.06 -22.95 -7.28
CA ASP A 222 -33.37 -23.97 -8.06
C ASP A 222 -32.27 -23.46 -9.03
N ASN A 223 -31.89 -22.18 -8.94
CA ASN A 223 -30.77 -21.62 -9.70
C ASN A 223 -30.06 -20.48 -8.95
N GLU A 224 -29.02 -20.85 -8.21
CA GLU A 224 -28.25 -19.93 -7.36
C GLU A 224 -27.34 -18.96 -8.13
N GLU A 225 -27.14 -19.16 -9.44
CA GLU A 225 -26.32 -18.27 -10.28
C GLU A 225 -27.05 -16.94 -10.54
N TYR A 226 -28.38 -16.94 -10.52
CA TYR A 226 -29.19 -15.77 -10.86
C TYR A 226 -29.91 -15.21 -9.64
N PHE A 227 -30.09 -13.89 -9.67
CA PHE A 227 -30.88 -13.12 -8.74
C PHE A 227 -32.13 -12.58 -9.43
N SER A 228 -33.21 -12.47 -8.68
CA SER A 228 -34.26 -11.50 -8.92
C SER A 228 -33.90 -10.21 -8.19
N ILE A 229 -34.25 -9.07 -8.80
CA ILE A 229 -34.01 -7.73 -8.23
C ILE A 229 -35.37 -7.05 -8.13
N ALA A 230 -35.70 -6.46 -6.97
CA ALA A 230 -37.04 -5.90 -6.74
C ALA A 230 -37.05 -4.66 -5.86
N VAL A 231 -38.13 -3.88 -5.98
CA VAL A 231 -38.54 -2.86 -5.02
C VAL A 231 -39.72 -3.43 -4.24
N HIS A 232 -39.73 -3.26 -2.92
CA HIS A 232 -40.85 -3.67 -2.06
C HIS A 232 -41.67 -2.44 -1.68
N ASP A 233 -42.99 -2.57 -1.74
CA ASP A 233 -43.98 -1.55 -1.40
C ASP A 233 -45.03 -2.25 -0.51
N ASP A 234 -44.76 -2.28 0.80
CA ASP A 234 -45.42 -3.18 1.75
C ASP A 234 -45.32 -4.66 1.30
N ASP A 235 -46.45 -5.36 1.15
CA ASP A 235 -46.51 -6.76 0.70
C ASP A 235 -46.34 -6.91 -0.83
N ASP A 236 -46.39 -5.81 -1.58
CA ASP A 236 -46.28 -5.81 -3.05
C ASP A 236 -44.81 -5.78 -3.49
N ILE A 237 -44.43 -6.72 -4.37
CA ILE A 237 -43.07 -6.89 -4.86
C ILE A 237 -42.99 -6.51 -6.34
N HIS A 238 -42.27 -5.43 -6.62
CA HIS A 238 -42.10 -4.86 -7.95
C HIS A 238 -40.76 -5.29 -8.55
N TYR A 239 -40.77 -6.36 -9.34
CA TYR A 239 -39.54 -6.91 -9.90
C TYR A 239 -39.00 -6.11 -11.09
N LEU A 240 -37.69 -6.08 -11.22
CA LEU A 240 -36.99 -5.61 -12.41
C LEU A 240 -37.02 -6.68 -13.49
N TYR A 241 -37.11 -6.26 -14.75
CA TYR A 241 -37.18 -7.18 -15.88
C TYR A 241 -36.71 -6.56 -17.19
N ILE A 242 -36.28 -7.41 -18.11
CA ILE A 242 -35.94 -7.01 -19.47
C ILE A 242 -37.17 -7.07 -20.38
N SER A 243 -37.41 -5.99 -21.11
CA SER A 243 -38.39 -5.93 -22.20
C SER A 243 -37.83 -5.10 -23.34
N ASN A 244 -37.88 -5.65 -24.56
CA ASN A 244 -37.33 -5.03 -25.78
C ASN A 244 -35.88 -4.54 -25.62
N GLY A 245 -35.04 -5.29 -24.90
CA GLY A 245 -33.63 -4.94 -24.68
C GLY A 245 -33.38 -3.89 -23.60
N GLN A 246 -34.42 -3.41 -22.93
CA GLN A 246 -34.36 -2.36 -21.92
C GLN A 246 -34.75 -2.88 -20.54
N LEU A 247 -34.11 -2.36 -19.49
CA LEU A 247 -34.45 -2.63 -18.10
C LEU A 247 -35.69 -1.83 -17.67
N ASN A 248 -36.65 -2.54 -17.10
CA ASN A 248 -37.90 -2.00 -16.58
C ASN A 248 -38.11 -2.49 -15.15
N VAL A 249 -39.06 -1.88 -14.44
CA VAL A 249 -39.60 -2.32 -13.15
C VAL A 249 -41.10 -2.55 -13.29
N GLN A 250 -41.62 -3.58 -12.64
CA GLN A 250 -43.07 -3.79 -12.60
C GLN A 250 -43.75 -2.60 -11.92
N SER A 251 -44.74 -2.00 -12.58
CA SER A 251 -45.55 -0.96 -11.96
C SER A 251 -46.69 -1.54 -11.11
N ARG A 252 -47.32 -0.73 -10.25
CA ARG A 252 -48.57 -1.11 -9.55
C ARG A 252 -49.65 -1.57 -10.53
N GLY A 253 -49.73 -0.94 -11.70
CA GLY A 253 -50.61 -1.39 -12.78
C GLY A 253 -50.28 -2.79 -13.31
N ASN A 254 -49.00 -3.16 -13.39
CA ASN A 254 -48.58 -4.49 -13.82
C ASN A 254 -48.92 -5.56 -12.78
N LEU A 255 -48.72 -5.29 -11.48
CA LEU A 255 -49.08 -6.23 -10.41
C LEU A 255 -50.57 -6.56 -10.41
N VAL A 256 -51.43 -5.56 -10.58
CA VAL A 256 -52.88 -5.78 -10.66
C VAL A 256 -53.24 -6.68 -11.84
N VAL A 257 -52.57 -6.53 -13.00
CA VAL A 257 -52.79 -7.38 -14.17
C VAL A 257 -52.28 -8.80 -13.93
N ASN A 258 -51.17 -8.96 -13.22
CA ASN A 258 -50.59 -10.26 -12.88
C ASN A 258 -51.37 -10.99 -11.75
N GLY A 259 -52.29 -10.30 -11.08
CA GLY A 259 -53.05 -10.86 -9.96
C GLY A 259 -52.27 -10.93 -8.64
N GLY A 260 -51.21 -10.11 -8.49
CA GLY A 260 -50.34 -10.04 -7.32
C GLY A 260 -48.86 -10.23 -7.66
N ASN A 261 -48.08 -10.63 -6.64
CA ASN A 261 -46.64 -10.86 -6.76
C ASN A 261 -46.33 -11.93 -7.82
N THR A 262 -45.37 -11.62 -8.68
CA THR A 262 -45.00 -12.50 -9.80
C THR A 262 -44.12 -13.64 -9.32
N ASN A 263 -44.42 -14.88 -9.71
CA ASN A 263 -43.51 -16.00 -9.48
C ASN A 263 -42.31 -15.93 -10.44
N VAL A 264 -41.22 -15.29 -10.02
CA VAL A 264 -40.04 -15.04 -10.88
C VAL A 264 -39.43 -16.29 -11.47
N ALA A 265 -39.57 -17.46 -10.83
CA ALA A 265 -39.06 -18.74 -11.35
C ALA A 265 -39.65 -19.11 -12.72
N ASP A 266 -40.88 -18.66 -13.03
CA ASP A 266 -41.53 -18.96 -14.30
C ASP A 266 -41.11 -18.02 -15.45
N PHE A 267 -40.37 -16.96 -15.14
CA PHE A 267 -40.11 -15.86 -16.07
C PHE A 267 -38.61 -15.52 -16.18
N PRO A 268 -37.87 -16.13 -17.11
CA PRO A 268 -36.42 -15.92 -17.28
C PRO A 268 -35.98 -14.47 -17.51
N HIS A 269 -36.86 -13.59 -17.99
CA HIS A 269 -36.55 -12.17 -18.24
C HIS A 269 -36.48 -11.32 -16.96
N TYR A 270 -36.72 -11.91 -15.79
CA TYR A 270 -36.52 -11.30 -14.46
C TYR A 270 -35.20 -11.75 -13.80
N TRP A 271 -34.40 -12.58 -14.48
CA TRP A 271 -33.23 -13.22 -13.89
C TRP A 271 -31.98 -12.45 -14.29
N PHE A 272 -31.14 -12.11 -13.31
CA PHE A 272 -29.92 -11.34 -13.49
C PHE A 272 -28.75 -12.03 -12.80
N LYS A 273 -27.64 -12.17 -13.50
CA LYS A 273 -26.38 -12.60 -12.92
C LYS A 273 -25.57 -11.37 -12.51
N ILE A 274 -24.93 -11.42 -11.35
CA ILE A 274 -24.02 -10.37 -10.87
C ILE A 274 -22.60 -10.94 -11.01
N GLU A 275 -21.79 -10.33 -11.86
CA GLU A 275 -20.45 -10.82 -12.19
C GLU A 275 -19.39 -9.81 -11.74
N LYS A 276 -18.42 -10.27 -10.95
CA LYS A 276 -17.25 -9.50 -10.55
C LYS A 276 -16.26 -9.46 -11.72
N GLU A 277 -15.86 -8.26 -12.13
CA GLU A 277 -14.77 -8.06 -13.11
C GLU A 277 -13.47 -7.65 -12.43
N GLY A 278 -13.57 -6.98 -11.28
CA GLY A 278 -12.43 -6.57 -10.48
C GLY A 278 -12.89 -5.91 -9.17
N PRO A 279 -11.94 -5.41 -8.36
CA PRO A 279 -12.24 -4.71 -7.11
C PRO A 279 -13.24 -3.55 -7.30
N GLY A 280 -14.44 -3.66 -6.73
CA GLY A 280 -15.48 -2.63 -6.85
C GLY A 280 -16.19 -2.56 -8.21
N PHE A 281 -15.87 -3.46 -9.13
CA PHE A 281 -16.40 -3.47 -10.49
C PHE A 281 -17.25 -4.72 -10.72
N PHE A 282 -18.57 -4.53 -10.72
CA PHE A 282 -19.53 -5.60 -10.99
C PHE A 282 -20.41 -5.28 -12.18
N LYS A 283 -20.71 -6.30 -12.97
CA LYS A 283 -21.67 -6.26 -14.08
C LYS A 283 -22.95 -6.94 -13.64
N ILE A 284 -24.07 -6.42 -14.15
CA ILE A 284 -25.35 -7.11 -14.08
C ILE A 284 -25.67 -7.61 -15.48
N VAL A 285 -25.78 -8.93 -15.65
CA VAL A 285 -25.99 -9.61 -16.93
C VAL A 285 -27.37 -10.27 -16.94
N PRO A 286 -28.32 -9.83 -17.77
CA PRO A 286 -29.62 -10.47 -17.86
C PRO A 286 -29.54 -11.88 -18.45
N ARG A 287 -30.34 -12.81 -17.92
CA ARG A 287 -30.37 -14.20 -18.39
C ARG A 287 -30.73 -14.29 -19.88
N GLY A 288 -30.07 -15.23 -20.56
CA GLY A 288 -30.26 -15.46 -21.99
C GLY A 288 -29.47 -14.48 -22.86
N THR A 289 -28.58 -13.69 -22.25
CA THR A 289 -27.63 -12.81 -22.93
C THR A 289 -26.23 -13.04 -22.39
N GLU A 290 -25.21 -12.67 -23.17
CA GLU A 290 -23.80 -12.66 -22.75
C GLU A 290 -23.32 -11.21 -22.48
N ASN A 291 -24.22 -10.24 -22.57
CA ASN A 291 -23.89 -8.82 -22.59
C ASN A 291 -24.44 -8.14 -21.34
N PRO A 292 -23.63 -7.32 -20.64
CA PRO A 292 -24.05 -6.65 -19.43
C PRO A 292 -25.04 -5.51 -19.71
N LEU A 293 -25.69 -5.04 -18.65
CA LEU A 293 -26.43 -3.79 -18.67
C LEU A 293 -25.48 -2.59 -18.78
N VAL A 294 -25.83 -1.64 -19.64
CA VAL A 294 -25.14 -0.36 -19.82
C VAL A 294 -26.15 0.78 -19.88
N VAL A 295 -25.67 2.02 -19.67
CA VAL A 295 -26.50 3.21 -19.82
C VAL A 295 -26.46 3.70 -21.26
N SER A 296 -27.64 3.90 -21.86
CA SER A 296 -27.82 4.56 -23.15
C SER A 296 -28.74 5.76 -23.00
N GLY A 297 -28.17 6.97 -23.11
CA GLY A 297 -28.86 8.21 -22.77
C GLY A 297 -29.18 8.29 -21.28
N SER A 298 -30.40 7.94 -20.89
CA SER A 298 -30.81 7.84 -19.48
C SER A 298 -31.40 6.48 -19.12
N ASN A 299 -31.43 5.53 -20.06
CA ASN A 299 -32.03 4.22 -19.86
C ASN A 299 -30.96 3.16 -19.67
N PHE A 300 -31.28 2.12 -18.92
CA PHE A 300 -30.45 0.92 -18.83
C PHE A 300 -30.88 -0.07 -19.93
N VAL A 301 -29.94 -0.49 -20.76
CA VAL A 301 -30.16 -1.39 -21.90
C VAL A 301 -29.11 -2.50 -21.90
N ILE A 302 -29.40 -3.61 -22.57
CA ILE A 302 -28.40 -4.65 -22.81
C ILE A 302 -27.35 -4.13 -23.80
N ALA A 303 -26.07 -4.30 -23.46
CA ALA A 303 -24.97 -3.90 -24.32
C ALA A 303 -24.95 -4.68 -25.65
N ASN A 304 -24.29 -4.12 -26.65
CA ASN A 304 -24.09 -4.79 -27.94
C ASN A 304 -22.90 -5.79 -27.92
N SER A 305 -22.08 -5.78 -26.88
CA SER A 305 -20.94 -6.68 -26.66
C SER A 305 -20.77 -7.00 -25.17
N SER A 306 -20.06 -8.09 -24.86
CA SER A 306 -19.72 -8.51 -23.50
C SER A 306 -18.69 -7.60 -22.83
N THR A 307 -17.89 -6.88 -23.65
CA THR A 307 -16.91 -5.88 -23.23
C THR A 307 -17.21 -4.53 -23.92
N PRO A 308 -18.20 -3.77 -23.44
CA PRO A 308 -18.53 -2.47 -24.01
C PRO A 308 -17.43 -1.44 -23.71
N SER A 309 -17.17 -0.51 -24.64
CA SER A 309 -16.14 0.53 -24.46
C SER A 309 -16.49 1.57 -23.39
N ASP A 310 -17.78 1.83 -23.20
CA ASP A 310 -18.33 2.72 -22.15
C ASP A 310 -18.97 1.87 -21.03
N SER A 311 -18.21 0.90 -20.51
CA SER A 311 -18.66 0.07 -19.40
C SER A 311 -18.95 0.93 -18.17
N HIS A 312 -20.11 0.69 -17.59
CA HIS A 312 -20.44 1.17 -16.26
C HIS A 312 -20.61 -0.05 -15.37
N HIS A 313 -20.21 0.08 -14.10
CA HIS A 313 -20.26 -1.00 -13.14
C HIS A 313 -21.17 -0.67 -11.97
N PHE A 314 -21.69 -1.71 -11.34
CA PHE A 314 -22.64 -1.59 -10.25
C PHE A 314 -21.92 -1.82 -8.92
N ARG A 315 -22.18 -0.97 -7.93
CA ARG A 315 -21.87 -1.24 -6.53
C ARG A 315 -23.17 -1.44 -5.77
N ILE A 316 -23.24 -2.50 -4.97
CA ILE A 316 -24.44 -2.88 -4.22
C ILE A 316 -24.08 -2.79 -2.73
N LEU A 317 -24.48 -1.71 -2.09
CA LEU A 317 -23.94 -1.28 -0.79
C LEU A 317 -25.02 -1.31 0.29
N LEU A 318 -24.60 -1.66 1.50
CA LEU A 318 -25.34 -1.41 2.75
C LEU A 318 -24.61 -0.30 3.52
N PHE A 319 -25.33 0.76 3.88
CA PHE A 319 -24.79 1.84 4.72
C PHE A 319 -25.13 1.64 6.20
N ASP A 320 -26.19 0.88 6.51
CA ASP A 320 -26.72 0.67 7.87
C ASP A 320 -26.03 -0.52 8.57
N ILE A 321 -24.71 -0.55 8.51
CA ILE A 321 -23.87 -1.56 9.19
C ILE A 321 -22.98 -0.86 10.22
N ASP A 322 -23.02 -1.41 11.44
CA ASP A 322 -22.05 -1.10 12.49
C ASP A 322 -20.84 -2.04 12.33
N TRP A 323 -19.75 -1.49 11.81
CA TRP A 323 -18.51 -2.21 11.55
C TRP A 323 -17.58 -2.21 12.76
N ASP A 324 -17.07 -3.37 13.14
CA ASP A 324 -15.95 -3.52 14.07
C ASP A 324 -14.71 -3.96 13.29
N VAL A 325 -13.68 -3.10 13.27
CA VAL A 325 -12.42 -3.35 12.58
C VAL A 325 -11.29 -3.32 13.60
N GLN A 326 -10.63 -4.47 13.75
CA GLN A 326 -9.57 -4.65 14.74
C GLN A 326 -8.25 -4.98 14.05
N VAL A 327 -7.18 -4.31 14.46
CA VAL A 327 -5.82 -4.70 14.09
C VAL A 327 -5.44 -5.93 14.92
N ILE A 328 -5.14 -7.04 14.25
CA ILE A 328 -4.81 -8.31 14.93
C ILE A 328 -3.34 -8.69 14.82
N ASP A 329 -2.64 -8.27 13.76
CA ASP A 329 -1.21 -8.54 13.59
C ASP A 329 -0.54 -7.55 12.62
N SER A 330 0.77 -7.40 12.71
CA SER A 330 1.61 -6.66 11.77
C SER A 330 2.89 -7.43 11.48
N LYS A 331 3.24 -7.56 10.20
CA LYS A 331 4.44 -8.28 9.77
C LYS A 331 5.29 -7.45 8.83
N PHE A 332 6.60 -7.67 8.90
CA PHE A 332 7.62 -6.95 8.14
C PHE A 332 8.43 -7.94 7.34
N SER A 333 8.77 -7.56 6.12
CA SER A 333 9.71 -8.31 5.30
C SER A 333 11.11 -7.75 5.51
N LYS A 334 12.12 -8.62 5.51
CA LYS A 334 13.51 -8.18 5.64
C LYS A 334 13.88 -7.30 4.44
N PRO A 335 14.42 -6.09 4.65
CA PRO A 335 14.83 -5.23 3.55
C PRO A 335 16.08 -5.78 2.85
N ILE A 336 16.22 -5.48 1.56
CA ILE A 336 17.49 -5.64 0.83
C ILE A 336 18.34 -4.40 1.14
N MET A 337 19.40 -4.61 1.92
CA MET A 337 20.17 -3.52 2.51
C MET A 337 21.03 -2.80 1.45
N PRO A 338 21.01 -1.46 1.40
CA PRO A 338 21.94 -0.69 0.57
C PRO A 338 23.37 -0.75 1.12
N PRO A 339 24.40 -0.37 0.35
CA PRO A 339 25.75 -0.20 0.89
C PRO A 339 25.78 0.86 1.99
N SER A 340 26.63 0.63 2.98
CA SER A 340 26.92 1.63 4.02
C SER A 340 27.94 2.67 3.52
N ALA A 341 27.85 3.89 4.04
CA ALA A 341 28.81 4.95 3.78
C ALA A 341 29.41 5.49 5.08
N THR A 342 30.74 5.62 5.13
CA THR A 342 31.46 6.22 6.26
C THR A 342 31.65 7.73 6.04
N ASN A 343 31.23 8.53 7.00
CA ASN A 343 31.38 9.98 7.01
C ASN A 343 31.97 10.46 8.35
N SER A 344 32.51 11.68 8.38
CA SER A 344 33.01 12.30 9.62
C SER A 344 32.19 13.54 9.96
N ALA A 345 31.74 13.64 11.21
CA ALA A 345 31.12 14.84 11.77
C ALA A 345 32.17 15.82 12.32
N TYR A 346 33.27 15.30 12.84
CA TYR A 346 34.48 16.05 13.21
C TYR A 346 35.71 15.22 12.87
N ASN A 347 36.77 15.81 12.32
CA ASN A 347 38.02 15.09 12.06
C ASN A 347 39.17 16.08 11.96
N SER A 348 40.13 15.96 12.87
CA SER A 348 41.22 16.93 12.98
C SER A 348 42.43 16.36 13.71
N THR A 349 43.59 16.98 13.54
CA THR A 349 44.81 16.63 14.27
C THR A 349 45.25 17.80 15.14
N LEU A 350 45.30 17.56 16.45
CA LEU A 350 45.61 18.56 17.47
C LEU A 350 47.08 18.44 17.89
N ARG A 351 47.92 19.43 17.55
CA ARG A 351 49.36 19.41 17.85
C ARG A 351 49.73 20.38 18.98
N ASN A 352 50.57 19.93 19.91
CA ASN A 352 51.11 20.76 20.99
C ASN A 352 52.63 20.71 21.02
N CYS A 353 53.28 21.76 20.50
CA CYS A 353 54.74 21.92 20.55
C CYS A 353 55.25 22.74 21.74
N SER A 354 54.39 23.02 22.72
CA SER A 354 54.78 23.69 23.96
C SER A 354 55.37 22.70 24.98
N SER A 355 55.86 23.22 26.11
CA SER A 355 56.50 22.44 27.17
C SER A 355 55.54 21.84 28.22
N GLY A 356 54.23 22.10 28.12
CA GLY A 356 53.21 21.58 29.02
C GLY A 356 52.00 21.04 28.26
N THR A 357 51.16 20.23 28.92
CA THR A 357 49.89 19.76 28.33
C THR A 357 48.95 20.94 28.11
N LEU A 358 48.40 21.04 26.91
CA LEU A 358 47.38 22.02 26.55
C LEU A 358 46.04 21.30 26.40
N THR A 359 44.95 21.97 26.75
CA THR A 359 43.58 21.43 26.58
C THR A 359 42.87 22.26 25.52
N GLN A 360 42.21 21.58 24.58
CA GLN A 360 41.39 22.22 23.56
C GLN A 360 39.99 21.61 23.57
N THR A 361 38.98 22.47 23.50
CA THR A 361 37.62 22.04 23.20
C THR A 361 37.52 21.75 21.71
N ILE A 362 37.11 20.52 21.38
CA ILE A 362 36.91 20.06 20.01
C ILE A 362 35.47 19.61 19.79
N GLY A 363 35.09 19.56 18.52
CA GLY A 363 33.74 19.18 18.09
C GLY A 363 32.69 20.26 18.37
N GLU A 364 31.69 20.33 17.49
CA GLU A 364 30.41 20.98 17.74
C GLU A 364 29.35 19.90 17.91
N SER A 365 28.37 20.12 18.82
CA SER A 365 27.24 19.20 18.94
C SER A 365 26.47 19.23 17.62
N THR A 366 26.57 18.13 16.87
CA THR A 366 25.96 17.99 15.55
C THR A 366 24.99 16.84 15.62
N THR A 367 23.74 17.09 15.27
CA THR A 367 22.69 16.08 15.19
C THR A 367 22.24 15.91 13.75
N ILE A 368 22.09 14.67 13.31
CA ILE A 368 21.49 14.35 12.01
C ILE A 368 20.07 13.82 12.26
N GLY A 369 19.10 14.41 11.56
CA GLY A 369 17.73 13.93 11.54
C GLY A 369 17.59 12.63 10.74
N THR A 370 16.77 11.73 11.25
CA THR A 370 16.33 10.49 10.61
C THR A 370 14.80 10.55 10.51
N THR A 371 14.29 10.48 9.30
CA THR A 371 12.86 10.50 8.98
C THR A 371 12.44 9.11 8.51
N GLN A 372 11.34 8.64 9.08
CA GLN A 372 10.72 7.37 8.72
C GLN A 372 9.30 7.66 8.26
N VAL A 373 8.92 7.11 7.11
CA VAL A 373 7.60 7.32 6.52
C VAL A 373 7.01 5.96 6.17
N ALA A 374 5.91 5.58 6.82
CA ALA A 374 5.11 4.43 6.46
C ALA A 374 3.94 4.88 5.58
N GLY A 375 3.87 4.35 4.36
CA GLY A 375 2.75 4.53 3.44
C GLY A 375 1.98 3.22 3.28
N TYR A 376 0.68 3.31 3.00
CA TYR A 376 -0.13 2.18 2.55
C TYR A 376 -0.26 2.24 1.03
N GLU A 377 -0.22 1.08 0.39
CA GLU A 377 -0.40 0.93 -1.05
C GLU A 377 -1.77 0.37 -1.41
N GLU A 378 -2.36 -0.34 -0.46
CA GLU A 378 -3.68 -0.95 -0.58
C GLU A 378 -4.70 -0.19 0.28
N THR A 379 -5.95 -0.30 -0.12
CA THR A 379 -7.08 0.33 0.54
C THR A 379 -8.08 -0.73 0.99
N MET A 380 -8.57 -0.54 2.22
CA MET A 380 -9.81 -1.12 2.68
C MET A 380 -10.83 -0.02 2.95
N SER A 381 -12.07 -0.31 2.59
CA SER A 381 -13.17 0.58 2.89
C SER A 381 -14.46 -0.18 3.12
N VAL A 382 -15.25 0.30 4.05
CA VAL A 382 -16.60 -0.15 4.34
C VAL A 382 -17.59 0.98 4.14
N SER A 383 -18.79 0.67 3.69
CA SER A 383 -19.88 1.64 3.61
C SER A 383 -20.52 1.85 4.98
N THR A 384 -20.71 3.09 5.41
CA THR A 384 -21.36 3.44 6.68
C THR A 384 -22.19 4.72 6.58
N THR A 385 -23.22 4.84 7.41
CA THR A 385 -23.98 6.08 7.62
C THR A 385 -23.25 7.11 8.48
N ASN A 386 -22.20 6.72 9.20
CA ASN A 386 -21.42 7.64 10.02
C ASN A 386 -20.68 8.67 9.16
N THR A 387 -20.91 9.96 9.41
CA THR A 387 -20.35 11.07 8.61
C THR A 387 -18.89 11.41 8.96
N ALA A 388 -18.33 10.80 10.00
CA ALA A 388 -16.93 10.95 10.38
C ALA A 388 -16.14 9.71 9.93
N GLY A 389 -15.04 9.93 9.22
CA GLY A 389 -14.07 8.90 8.85
C GLY A 389 -13.69 8.05 10.06
N VAL A 390 -14.12 6.79 10.09
CA VAL A 390 -13.82 5.87 11.18
C VAL A 390 -12.40 5.36 10.98
N GLU A 391 -11.60 5.44 12.04
CA GLU A 391 -10.19 5.09 12.02
C GLU A 391 -9.87 4.03 13.07
N VAL A 392 -8.93 3.13 12.74
CA VAL A 392 -8.36 2.17 13.69
C VAL A 392 -6.90 2.51 13.98
N SER A 393 -6.47 2.43 15.24
CA SER A 393 -5.08 2.69 15.59
C SER A 393 -4.17 1.57 15.10
N VAL A 394 -3.08 1.93 14.42
CA VAL A 394 -2.11 1.02 13.83
C VAL A 394 -0.71 1.30 14.38
N GLN A 395 0.09 0.25 14.56
CA GLN A 395 1.51 0.35 14.89
C GLN A 395 2.33 -0.44 13.86
N VAL A 396 3.03 0.29 13.01
CA VAL A 396 3.93 -0.26 11.99
C VAL A 396 5.32 -0.34 12.60
N SER A 397 5.75 -1.52 13.02
CA SER A 397 7.13 -1.78 13.46
C SER A 397 8.08 -1.92 12.26
N TYR A 398 9.37 -2.12 12.47
CA TYR A 398 10.28 -2.59 11.42
C TYR A 398 11.52 -3.17 12.08
N GLU A 399 12.20 -4.06 11.35
CA GLU A 399 13.50 -4.60 11.74
C GLU A 399 14.42 -4.62 10.52
N ALA A 400 15.65 -4.14 10.70
CA ALA A 400 16.72 -4.23 9.72
C ALA A 400 18.00 -4.75 10.39
N GLU A 401 18.76 -5.58 9.70
CA GLU A 401 20.05 -6.07 10.16
C GLU A 401 21.16 -5.32 9.41
N ALA A 402 22.05 -4.65 10.13
CA ALA A 402 23.11 -3.83 9.54
C ALA A 402 24.48 -4.15 10.15
N LYS A 403 25.53 -4.13 9.33
CA LYS A 403 26.91 -4.22 9.79
C LYS A 403 27.53 -2.82 9.83
N PHE A 404 28.09 -2.43 10.97
CA PHE A 404 28.79 -1.15 11.11
C PHE A 404 30.26 -1.39 11.47
N PHE A 405 31.16 -0.60 10.87
CA PHE A 405 32.58 -0.51 11.13
C PHE A 405 33.31 -1.87 11.14
N GLY A 406 32.94 -2.77 10.21
CA GLY A 406 33.56 -4.10 10.13
C GLY A 406 33.25 -5.04 11.29
N SER A 407 32.29 -4.70 12.17
CA SER A 407 31.87 -5.61 13.24
C SER A 407 31.44 -6.95 12.63
N GLY A 408 32.07 -8.06 13.03
CA GLY A 408 31.80 -9.39 12.47
C GLY A 408 30.40 -9.94 12.74
N THR A 409 29.47 -9.14 13.25
CA THR A 409 28.10 -9.52 13.60
C THR A 409 27.14 -8.40 13.22
N LYS A 410 26.09 -8.73 12.46
CA LYS A 410 25.03 -7.77 12.10
C LYS A 410 24.28 -7.33 13.37
N LYS A 411 24.04 -6.03 13.50
CA LYS A 411 23.24 -5.40 14.56
C LYS A 411 21.79 -5.32 14.08
N SER A 412 20.85 -5.85 14.87
CA SER A 412 19.42 -5.64 14.63
C SER A 412 19.04 -4.22 15.06
N ILE A 413 18.38 -3.50 14.15
CA ILE A 413 17.82 -2.17 14.36
C ILE A 413 16.31 -2.28 14.23
N THR A 414 15.62 -2.00 15.33
CA THR A 414 14.16 -2.04 15.38
C THR A 414 13.58 -0.65 15.63
N GLY A 415 12.39 -0.38 15.08
CA GLY A 415 11.60 0.80 15.43
C GLY A 415 10.11 0.58 15.19
N SER A 416 9.31 1.60 15.47
CA SER A 416 7.88 1.57 15.19
C SER A 416 7.29 2.97 14.99
N ILE A 417 6.24 3.05 14.18
CA ILE A 417 5.45 4.24 13.88
C ILE A 417 4.01 3.94 14.28
N THR A 418 3.42 4.75 15.15
CA THR A 418 2.01 4.63 15.55
C THR A 418 1.17 5.68 14.83
N GLY A 419 -0.02 5.29 14.36
CA GLY A 419 -0.94 6.17 13.68
C GLY A 419 -2.35 5.61 13.64
N SER A 420 -3.10 6.04 12.64
CA SER A 420 -4.46 5.57 12.40
C SER A 420 -4.68 5.24 10.92
N TYR A 421 -5.54 4.26 10.67
CA TYR A 421 -5.97 3.83 9.36
C TYR A 421 -7.46 4.14 9.19
N GLU A 422 -7.80 5.02 8.25
CA GLU A 422 -9.19 5.37 7.91
C GLU A 422 -9.79 4.33 6.96
N TYR A 423 -10.93 3.74 7.36
CA TYR A 423 -11.53 2.60 6.65
C TYR A 423 -12.99 2.77 6.25
N SER A 424 -13.59 3.95 6.40
CA SER A 424 -15.00 4.17 6.08
C SER A 424 -15.24 5.01 4.83
N LYS A 425 -16.23 4.64 4.02
CA LYS A 425 -16.87 5.46 3.00
C LYS A 425 -18.26 5.83 3.49
N THR A 426 -18.62 7.10 3.33
CA THR A 426 -19.97 7.57 3.67
C THR A 426 -20.83 7.58 2.43
N ALA A 427 -22.15 7.74 2.59
CA ALA A 427 -23.04 7.91 1.44
C ALA A 427 -22.61 9.07 0.52
N THR A 428 -21.91 10.08 1.05
CA THR A 428 -21.42 11.25 0.31
C THR A 428 -19.95 11.20 -0.10
N GLU A 429 -19.14 10.32 0.51
CA GLU A 429 -17.70 10.22 0.26
C GLU A 429 -17.33 8.83 -0.27
N THR A 430 -16.91 8.79 -1.53
CA THR A 430 -16.76 7.55 -2.29
C THR A 430 -15.33 6.99 -2.28
N ASN A 431 -14.40 7.68 -1.62
CA ASN A 431 -12.98 7.35 -1.57
C ASN A 431 -12.47 7.37 -0.13
N THR A 432 -11.86 6.28 0.34
CA THR A 432 -11.00 6.30 1.52
C THR A 432 -9.60 6.71 1.11
N ARG A 433 -8.93 7.54 1.92
CA ARG A 433 -7.50 7.84 1.76
C ARG A 433 -6.80 7.58 3.08
N SER A 434 -6.20 6.40 3.23
CA SER A 434 -5.25 6.17 4.32
C SER A 434 -4.09 7.15 4.20
N ARG A 435 -3.83 7.91 5.26
CA ARG A 435 -2.73 8.88 5.29
C ARG A 435 -1.40 8.17 5.48
N SER A 436 -0.33 8.74 4.95
CA SER A 436 1.02 8.30 5.33
C SER A 436 1.29 8.70 6.78
N LEU A 437 1.98 7.81 7.49
CA LEU A 437 2.45 8.02 8.85
C LEU A 437 3.92 8.40 8.80
N SER A 438 4.34 9.38 9.59
CA SER A 438 5.76 9.72 9.69
C SER A 438 6.19 9.93 11.12
N THR A 439 7.46 9.61 11.39
CA THR A 439 8.15 9.98 12.62
C THR A 439 9.52 10.51 12.29
N GLU A 440 9.98 11.47 13.09
CA GLU A 440 11.35 11.99 13.02
C GLU A 440 12.07 11.63 14.32
N LYS A 441 13.33 11.21 14.19
CA LYS A 441 14.27 10.99 15.28
C LYS A 441 15.55 11.76 14.95
N SER A 442 16.32 12.12 15.97
CA SER A 442 17.64 12.71 15.77
C SER A 442 18.71 11.81 16.38
N VAL A 443 19.86 11.71 15.71
CA VAL A 443 21.05 11.02 16.20
C VAL A 443 22.16 12.05 16.36
N GLU A 444 22.75 12.11 17.55
CA GLU A 444 23.92 12.96 17.80
C GLU A 444 25.18 12.28 17.24
N VAL A 445 25.84 12.93 16.28
CA VAL A 445 26.99 12.40 15.52
C VAL A 445 28.33 13.02 15.90
N SER A 446 28.30 14.11 16.66
CA SER A 446 29.49 14.76 17.23
C SER A 446 29.09 15.45 18.53
N VAL A 447 29.97 15.43 19.52
CA VAL A 447 29.78 16.08 20.82
C VAL A 447 30.96 16.98 21.13
N SER A 448 30.66 18.18 21.64
CA SER A 448 31.71 19.09 22.10
C SER A 448 32.35 18.55 23.38
N ARG A 449 33.68 18.40 23.38
CA ARG A 449 34.44 17.87 24.52
C ARG A 449 35.84 18.47 24.60
N GLU A 450 36.43 18.44 25.78
CA GLU A 450 37.81 18.84 25.99
C GLU A 450 38.77 17.67 25.77
N VAL A 451 39.82 17.91 24.97
CA VAL A 451 40.92 16.96 24.75
C VAL A 451 42.22 17.59 25.22
N GLY A 452 42.94 16.87 26.09
CA GLY A 452 44.27 17.24 26.54
C GLY A 452 45.34 16.70 25.60
N VAL A 453 46.15 17.58 25.01
CA VAL A 453 47.27 17.24 24.13
C VAL A 453 48.58 17.39 24.91
N PRO A 454 49.31 16.30 25.20
CA PRO A 454 50.60 16.37 25.90
C PRO A 454 51.66 17.21 25.16
N ALA A 455 52.67 17.64 25.90
CA ALA A 455 53.79 18.41 25.35
C ALA A 455 54.60 17.59 24.33
N GLY A 456 54.89 18.19 23.17
CA GLY A 456 55.70 17.58 22.11
C GLY A 456 55.00 16.49 21.28
N THR A 457 53.68 16.34 21.43
CA THR A 457 52.87 15.33 20.72
C THR A 457 51.77 15.96 19.88
N ALA A 458 51.15 15.16 19.02
CA ALA A 458 49.83 15.48 18.46
C ALA A 458 48.84 14.36 18.76
N ILE A 459 47.55 14.67 18.75
CA ILE A 459 46.46 13.70 18.87
C ILE A 459 45.54 13.92 17.70
N SER A 460 45.32 12.90 16.88
CA SER A 460 44.24 12.92 15.89
C SER A 460 42.94 12.49 16.54
N VAL A 461 41.89 13.27 16.33
CA VAL A 461 40.56 13.03 16.89
C VAL A 461 39.53 13.09 15.78
N ALA A 462 38.68 12.07 15.72
CA ALA A 462 37.60 12.02 14.76
C ALA A 462 36.30 11.50 15.41
N ASP A 463 35.20 12.16 15.09
CA ASP A 463 33.84 11.66 15.30
C ASP A 463 33.33 11.20 13.94
N ILE A 464 33.22 9.89 13.78
CA ILE A 464 32.93 9.21 12.53
C ILE A 464 31.58 8.53 12.68
N TYR A 465 30.81 8.49 11.62
CA TYR A 465 29.55 7.78 11.58
C TYR A 465 29.44 7.00 10.29
N GLN A 466 28.81 5.83 10.37
CA GLN A 466 28.40 5.07 9.21
C GLN A 466 26.90 5.13 9.07
N GLN A 467 26.44 5.20 7.83
CA GLN A 467 25.03 5.26 7.53
C GLN A 467 24.62 4.38 6.36
N TYR A 468 23.40 3.84 6.48
CA TYR A 468 22.63 3.27 5.37
C TYR A 468 21.60 4.30 4.96
N GLN A 469 21.26 4.40 3.68
CA GLN A 469 20.31 5.40 3.18
C GLN A 469 19.23 4.77 2.31
N ASN A 470 18.02 5.34 2.35
CA ASN A 470 16.88 4.93 1.53
C ASN A 470 16.52 3.45 1.69
N ILE A 471 16.40 3.00 2.93
CA ILE A 471 16.01 1.62 3.22
C ILE A 471 14.50 1.50 3.07
N ARG A 472 14.05 0.54 2.26
CA ARG A 472 12.64 0.20 2.11
C ARG A 472 12.35 -1.09 2.86
N VAL A 473 11.42 -1.02 3.81
CA VAL A 473 10.93 -2.18 4.57
C VAL A 473 9.46 -2.40 4.21
N PRO A 474 9.14 -3.42 3.39
CA PRO A 474 7.77 -3.81 3.12
C PRO A 474 7.10 -4.31 4.40
N TYR A 475 5.83 -3.95 4.57
CA TYR A 475 5.03 -4.42 5.68
C TYR A 475 3.63 -4.77 5.27
N VAL A 476 2.98 -5.57 6.11
CA VAL A 476 1.58 -5.91 5.99
C VAL A 476 0.90 -5.77 7.34
N GLN A 477 -0.26 -5.13 7.33
CA GLN A 477 -1.14 -5.01 8.49
C GLN A 477 -2.32 -5.97 8.30
N LYS A 478 -2.57 -6.80 9.31
CA LYS A 478 -3.70 -7.74 9.32
C LYS A 478 -4.83 -7.19 10.18
N PHE A 479 -6.04 -7.23 9.62
CA PHE A 479 -7.26 -6.76 10.25
C PHE A 479 -8.27 -7.90 10.34
N ARG A 480 -9.04 -7.92 11.42
CA ARG A 480 -10.28 -8.68 11.53
C ARG A 480 -11.45 -7.72 11.39
N ILE A 481 -12.44 -8.11 10.59
CA ILE A 481 -13.63 -7.31 10.33
C ILE A 481 -14.88 -8.10 10.65
N GLU A 482 -15.71 -7.51 11.50
CA GLU A 482 -17.03 -7.95 11.91
C GLU A 482 -18.03 -6.82 11.60
N GLY A 483 -19.32 -7.16 11.49
CA GLY A 483 -20.35 -6.16 11.34
C GLY A 483 -21.72 -6.66 11.76
N ASN A 484 -22.54 -5.76 12.28
CA ASN A 484 -23.95 -6.01 12.62
C ASN A 484 -24.85 -4.99 11.91
N TYR A 485 -26.08 -5.37 11.62
CA TYR A 485 -27.06 -4.39 11.12
C TYR A 485 -27.56 -3.48 12.21
N GLN A 486 -27.67 -2.18 11.90
CA GLN A 486 -28.08 -1.16 12.85
C GLN A 486 -29.53 -1.32 13.33
N GLU A 487 -30.43 -1.84 12.49
CA GLU A 487 -31.86 -1.92 12.82
C GLU A 487 -32.16 -2.97 13.91
N ASN A 488 -31.48 -4.12 13.87
CA ASN A 488 -31.82 -5.27 14.69
C ASN A 488 -30.64 -5.94 15.40
N ASP A 489 -29.42 -5.43 15.21
CA ASP A 489 -28.16 -5.99 15.76
C ASP A 489 -27.88 -7.43 15.30
N ASP A 490 -28.47 -7.85 14.17
CA ASP A 490 -28.16 -9.16 13.59
C ASP A 490 -26.75 -9.15 12.96
N PRO A 491 -25.91 -10.15 13.25
CA PRO A 491 -24.56 -10.20 12.71
C PRO A 491 -24.56 -10.49 11.20
N LEU A 492 -23.57 -9.94 10.50
CA LEU A 492 -23.23 -10.32 9.14
C LEU A 492 -22.45 -11.63 9.12
N THR A 493 -22.73 -12.46 8.14
CA THR A 493 -21.91 -13.64 7.85
C THR A 493 -20.60 -13.22 7.17
N GLY A 494 -19.54 -14.02 7.28
CA GLY A 494 -18.27 -13.70 6.60
C GLY A 494 -18.42 -13.52 5.08
N GLN A 495 -19.29 -14.29 4.43
CA GLN A 495 -19.52 -14.15 2.98
C GLN A 495 -20.24 -12.83 2.63
N GLU A 496 -21.13 -12.34 3.50
CA GLU A 496 -21.77 -11.04 3.33
C GLU A 496 -20.77 -9.90 3.53
N ILE A 497 -19.91 -10.02 4.55
CA ILE A 497 -18.83 -9.05 4.79
C ILE A 497 -17.89 -9.00 3.59
N LEU A 498 -17.43 -10.15 3.11
CA LEU A 498 -16.59 -10.28 1.90
C LEU A 498 -17.25 -9.61 0.69
N THR A 499 -18.53 -9.88 0.48
CA THR A 499 -19.32 -9.30 -0.62
C THR A 499 -19.36 -7.77 -0.52
N GLN A 500 -19.63 -7.22 0.66
CA GLN A 500 -19.64 -5.78 0.89
C GLN A 500 -18.25 -5.14 0.66
N PHE A 501 -17.17 -5.80 1.09
CA PHE A 501 -15.79 -5.33 0.83
C PHE A 501 -15.48 -5.31 -0.67
N ALA A 502 -15.88 -6.36 -1.39
CA ALA A 502 -15.69 -6.45 -2.84
C ALA A 502 -16.43 -5.31 -3.56
N PHE A 503 -17.67 -4.98 -3.17
CA PHE A 503 -18.39 -3.83 -3.71
C PHE A 503 -17.76 -2.48 -3.36
N ASN A 504 -17.04 -2.40 -2.23
CA ASN A 504 -16.36 -1.19 -1.78
C ASN A 504 -14.95 -1.02 -2.37
N SER A 505 -14.57 -1.75 -3.42
CA SER A 505 -13.25 -1.63 -4.06
C SER A 505 -12.08 -1.96 -3.13
N PHE A 506 -12.25 -2.94 -2.25
CA PHE A 506 -11.15 -3.47 -1.45
C PHE A 506 -10.01 -3.98 -2.34
N THR A 507 -8.79 -3.50 -2.08
CA THR A 507 -7.59 -3.85 -2.88
C THR A 507 -6.55 -4.64 -2.09
N GLY A 508 -6.81 -4.96 -0.82
CA GLY A 508 -5.96 -5.87 -0.05
C GLY A 508 -6.20 -7.35 -0.39
N VAL A 509 -5.74 -8.25 0.47
CA VAL A 509 -5.94 -9.70 0.34
C VAL A 509 -6.80 -10.23 1.48
N VAL A 510 -7.78 -11.06 1.15
CA VAL A 510 -8.58 -11.82 2.13
C VAL A 510 -7.80 -13.06 2.53
N THR A 511 -7.49 -13.21 3.81
CA THR A 511 -6.74 -14.37 4.33
C THR A 511 -7.65 -15.41 4.98
N GLU A 512 -8.83 -15.01 5.46
CA GLU A 512 -9.79 -15.92 6.08
C GLU A 512 -11.22 -15.42 5.90
N VAL A 513 -12.16 -16.35 5.65
CA VAL A 513 -13.60 -16.10 5.67
C VAL A 513 -14.21 -17.08 6.67
N ALA A 514 -14.57 -16.59 7.86
CA ALA A 514 -15.21 -17.36 8.91
C ALA A 514 -16.72 -17.09 8.93
N ASP A 515 -17.47 -17.79 9.79
CA ASP A 515 -18.94 -17.69 9.80
C ASP A 515 -19.45 -16.26 10.08
N GLY A 516 -18.75 -15.45 10.88
CA GLY A 516 -19.18 -14.09 11.27
C GLY A 516 -18.12 -12.99 11.12
N TYR A 517 -16.95 -13.30 10.55
CA TYR A 517 -15.89 -12.33 10.32
C TYR A 517 -15.10 -12.67 9.06
N ILE A 518 -14.35 -11.69 8.56
CA ILE A 518 -13.25 -11.92 7.63
C ILE A 518 -11.95 -11.42 8.23
N GLU A 519 -10.83 -12.03 7.82
CA GLU A 519 -9.51 -11.47 8.05
C GLU A 519 -8.92 -11.02 6.72
N VAL A 520 -8.36 -9.82 6.72
CA VAL A 520 -7.75 -9.23 5.54
C VAL A 520 -6.40 -8.66 5.88
N THR A 521 -5.59 -8.49 4.84
CA THR A 521 -4.29 -7.85 4.94
C THR A 521 -4.22 -6.66 3.99
N VAL A 522 -3.59 -5.59 4.45
CA VAL A 522 -3.29 -4.38 3.67
C VAL A 522 -1.78 -4.16 3.70
N ARG A 523 -1.16 -4.08 2.53
CA ARG A 523 0.28 -3.89 2.37
C ARG A 523 0.66 -2.41 2.33
N GLY A 524 1.91 -2.16 2.72
CA GLY A 524 2.53 -0.86 2.66
C GLY A 524 4.05 -0.96 2.68
N ASN A 525 4.69 0.20 2.60
CA ASN A 525 6.14 0.32 2.62
C ASN A 525 6.57 1.36 3.65
N THR A 526 7.53 1.02 4.48
CA THR A 526 8.24 1.95 5.36
C THR A 526 9.54 2.37 4.68
N VAL A 527 9.68 3.66 4.40
CA VAL A 527 10.93 4.24 3.91
C VAL A 527 11.66 4.89 5.07
N ILE A 528 12.88 4.42 5.33
CA ILE A 528 13.79 4.97 6.33
C ILE A 528 14.86 5.74 5.57
N ASP A 529 14.91 7.06 5.76
CA ASP A 529 15.85 7.90 5.01
C ASP A 529 17.30 7.53 5.33
N ARG A 530 17.61 7.24 6.60
CA ARG A 530 18.91 6.77 7.05
C ARG A 530 18.87 5.97 8.36
N ILE A 531 19.85 5.11 8.54
CA ILE A 531 20.20 4.53 9.85
C ILE A 531 21.66 4.87 10.12
N ILE A 532 21.97 5.39 11.30
CA ILE A 532 23.30 5.90 11.66
C ILE A 532 23.85 5.17 12.89
N GLU A 533 25.12 4.78 12.83
CA GLU A 533 25.94 4.39 13.99
C GLU A 533 27.17 5.30 14.07
N THR A 534 27.61 5.65 15.27
CA THR A 534 28.73 6.58 15.50
C THR A 534 29.90 5.87 16.19
N SER A 535 31.12 6.32 15.92
CA SER A 535 32.34 5.96 16.62
C SER A 535 33.20 7.20 16.84
N THR A 536 33.85 7.28 18.00
CA THR A 536 34.81 8.32 18.32
C THR A 536 36.20 7.71 18.39
N GLU A 537 37.11 8.22 17.57
CA GLU A 537 38.48 7.74 17.45
C GLU A 537 39.47 8.78 17.96
N THR A 538 40.47 8.33 18.71
CA THR A 538 41.58 9.16 19.17
C THR A 538 42.90 8.42 18.97
N ARG A 539 43.89 9.05 18.35
CA ARG A 539 45.20 8.45 18.05
C ARG A 539 46.33 9.39 18.43
N ASP A 540 47.23 8.90 19.26
CA ASP A 540 48.45 9.63 19.63
C ASP A 540 49.48 9.58 18.49
N ILE A 541 50.07 10.73 18.20
CA ILE A 541 51.17 10.91 17.25
C ILE A 541 52.40 11.40 18.03
N THR A 542 53.33 10.49 18.29
CA THR A 542 54.60 10.80 18.95
C THR A 542 55.54 11.58 18.03
N ASN A 543 56.31 12.53 18.57
CA ASN A 543 57.28 13.35 17.84
C ASN A 543 56.69 14.25 16.74
N ALA A 544 55.43 14.67 16.86
CA ALA A 544 54.75 15.50 15.86
C ALA A 544 55.32 16.93 15.68
N CYS A 545 56.28 17.32 16.53
CA CYS A 545 56.91 18.64 16.57
C CYS A 545 58.38 18.65 16.12
N ASN A 546 58.91 17.51 15.66
CA ASN A 546 60.30 17.35 15.21
C ASN A 546 60.43 17.19 13.69
#